data_AF-A0A7W6XKX4-F1
#
_entry.id   AF-A0A7W6XKX4-F1
#
_cell.length_a   1.000
_cell.length_b   1.000
_cell.length_c   1.000
_cell.angle_alpha   90.00
_cell.angle_beta   90.00
_cell.angle_gamma   90.00
#
_symmetry.space_group_name_H-M   'P 1'
#
loop_
_entity.id
_entity.type
_entity.pdbx_description
1 polymer ?
#
loop_
_entity_poly.entity_id
_entity_poly.type
_entity_poly.pdbx_seq_one_letter_code
_entity_poly.pdbx_strand_id
1 'polypeptide(L)'
;MHLGLTLDQLAEVAGTNTSRKVTVLRDLSEDQFLEHLRRSNDLGRRYIVNFNRAQIFGAGVGHHSPIGGYLEAEDLVLVLDVNSSYQPWLVERRRLFAAVNTYDGDKKRGLLLIE
;
A
#
# COMPACT_ATOMS: atom_id res chain seq x y z
N MET A 1 17.95 -8.74 -14.88
CA MET A 1 16.98 -7.81 -14.26
C MET A 1 16.35 -8.54 -13.10
N HIS A 2 16.60 -8.10 -11.86
CA HIS A 2 15.82 -8.59 -10.73
C HIS A 2 14.49 -7.81 -10.75
N LEU A 3 13.41 -8.49 -11.12
CA LEU A 3 12.06 -7.98 -10.92
C LEU A 3 11.81 -7.92 -9.40
N GLY A 4 11.20 -6.85 -8.92
CA GLY A 4 10.75 -6.76 -7.52
C GLY A 4 9.71 -7.84 -7.20
N LEU A 5 9.13 -7.78 -6.00
CA LEU A 5 8.12 -8.75 -5.58
C LEU A 5 6.72 -8.32 -6.03
N THR A 6 5.89 -9.28 -6.43
CA THR A 6 4.43 -9.07 -6.45
C THR A 6 3.89 -8.94 -5.04
N LEU A 7 2.63 -8.51 -4.88
CA LEU A 7 1.99 -8.46 -3.56
C LEU A 7 1.88 -9.83 -2.88
N ASP A 8 1.65 -10.90 -3.65
CA ASP A 8 1.55 -12.26 -3.11
C ASP A 8 2.93 -12.75 -2.62
N GLN A 9 3.99 -12.50 -3.38
CA GLN A 9 5.36 -12.84 -2.97
C GLN A 9 5.81 -12.03 -1.75
N LEU A 10 5.42 -10.75 -1.67
CA LEU A 10 5.67 -9.95 -0.47
C LEU A 10 4.95 -10.52 0.76
N ALA A 11 3.73 -11.05 0.59
CA ALA A 11 2.99 -11.69 1.67
C ALA A 11 3.69 -12.96 2.18
N GLU A 12 4.23 -13.79 1.27
CA GLU A 12 5.02 -14.99 1.63
C GLU A 12 6.27 -14.62 2.42
N VAL A 13 7.02 -13.61 1.95
CA VAL A 13 8.22 -13.12 2.67
C VAL A 13 7.83 -12.55 4.04
N ALA A 14 6.78 -11.73 4.12
CA ALA A 14 6.33 -11.19 5.40
C ALA A 14 5.91 -12.30 6.37
N GLY A 15 5.12 -13.28 5.90
CA GLY A 15 4.61 -14.39 6.70
C GLY A 15 5.69 -15.32 7.26
N THR A 16 6.82 -15.43 6.58
CA THR A 16 7.98 -16.20 7.08
C THR A 16 8.83 -15.44 8.10
N ASN A 17 8.64 -14.11 8.23
CA ASN A 17 9.47 -13.23 9.05
C ASN A 17 8.71 -12.57 10.22
N THR A 18 7.47 -12.99 10.49
CA THR A 18 6.67 -12.48 11.60
C THR A 18 5.78 -13.57 12.19
N SER A 19 5.46 -13.46 13.49
CA SER A 19 4.45 -14.30 14.14
C SER A 19 3.03 -13.73 14.01
N ARG A 20 2.90 -12.52 13.47
CA ARG A 20 1.62 -11.81 13.29
C ARG A 20 0.88 -12.34 12.07
N LYS A 21 -0.45 -12.18 12.05
CA LYS A 21 -1.26 -12.61 10.91
C LYS A 21 -0.97 -11.69 9.72
N VAL A 22 -0.69 -12.31 8.56
CA VAL A 22 -0.49 -11.60 7.29
C VAL A 22 -1.71 -11.83 6.39
N THR A 23 -2.26 -10.78 5.80
CA THR A 23 -3.44 -10.86 4.93
C THR A 23 -3.27 -9.97 3.70
N VAL A 24 -3.44 -10.55 2.52
CA VAL A 24 -3.50 -9.80 1.25
C VAL A 24 -4.90 -9.24 1.09
N LEU A 25 -5.00 -7.94 0.86
CA LEU A 25 -6.24 -7.22 0.60
C LEU A 25 -6.21 -6.70 -0.84
N ARG A 26 -7.05 -7.27 -1.70
CA ARG A 26 -7.14 -6.99 -3.13
C ARG A 26 -8.61 -6.81 -3.52
N ASP A 27 -8.86 -6.19 -4.67
CA ASP A 27 -10.20 -5.98 -5.22
C ASP A 27 -11.12 -5.17 -4.27
N LEU A 28 -10.51 -4.27 -3.50
CA LEU A 28 -11.20 -3.38 -2.60
C LEU A 28 -12.02 -2.35 -3.41
N SER A 29 -13.24 -2.10 -2.96
CA SER A 29 -13.95 -0.87 -3.27
C SER A 29 -13.24 0.34 -2.62
N GLU A 30 -13.57 1.54 -3.10
CA GLU A 30 -13.01 2.78 -2.53
C GLU A 30 -13.39 2.94 -1.04
N ASP A 31 -14.58 2.50 -0.65
CA ASP A 31 -15.06 2.55 0.74
C ASP A 31 -14.34 1.53 1.64
N GLN A 32 -14.11 0.31 1.16
CA GLN A 32 -13.31 -0.68 1.90
C GLN A 32 -11.86 -0.22 2.06
N PHE A 33 -11.30 0.43 1.03
CA PHE A 33 -9.97 1.02 1.12
C PHE A 33 -9.92 2.12 2.19
N LEU A 34 -10.89 3.03 2.22
CA LEU A 34 -11.02 4.05 3.26
C LEU A 34 -11.08 3.45 4.67
N GLU A 35 -11.85 2.38 4.86
CA GLU A 35 -11.95 1.71 6.17
C GLU A 35 -10.59 1.14 6.62
N HIS A 36 -9.79 0.60 5.71
CA HIS A 36 -8.44 0.16 6.02
C HIS A 36 -7.48 1.31 6.34
N LEU A 37 -7.62 2.45 5.66
CA LEU A 37 -6.82 3.64 5.97
C LEU A 37 -7.12 4.18 7.36
N ARG A 38 -8.40 4.25 7.78
CA ARG A 38 -8.76 4.63 9.16
C ARG A 38 -8.11 3.70 10.19
N ARG A 39 -8.12 2.39 9.93
CA ARG A 39 -7.49 1.38 10.78
C ARG A 39 -5.96 1.43 10.76
N SER A 40 -5.33 2.13 9.81
CA SER A 40 -3.87 2.24 9.74
C SER A 40 -3.27 3.05 10.90
N ASN A 41 -4.08 3.85 11.60
CA ASN A 41 -3.67 4.58 12.80
C ASN A 41 -3.65 3.69 14.08
N ASP A 42 -4.17 2.46 14.01
CA ASP A 42 -4.11 1.50 15.11
C ASP A 42 -2.68 0.92 15.24
N LEU A 43 -2.05 1.08 16.41
CA LEU A 43 -0.72 0.55 16.68
C LEU A 43 -0.64 -0.99 16.60
N GLY A 44 -1.77 -1.70 16.70
CA GLY A 44 -1.89 -3.13 16.47
C GLY A 44 -2.04 -3.55 15.00
N ARG A 45 -1.99 -2.63 14.04
CA ARG A 45 -2.12 -2.93 12.60
C ARG A 45 -1.04 -2.24 11.79
N ARG A 46 -0.40 -2.96 10.87
CA ARG A 46 0.55 -2.38 9.92
C ARG A 46 0.13 -2.70 8.50
N TYR A 47 0.24 -1.71 7.64
CA TYR A 47 -0.13 -1.82 6.24
C TYR A 47 1.07 -1.52 5.35
N ILE A 48 1.28 -2.35 4.33
CA ILE A 48 2.17 -2.04 3.21
C ILE A 48 1.27 -1.86 1.99
N VAL A 49 1.37 -0.71 1.32
CA VAL A 49 0.64 -0.43 0.09
C VAL A 49 1.48 -0.83 -1.12
N ASN A 50 0.88 -1.60 -2.02
CA ASN A 50 1.40 -1.85 -3.36
C ASN A 50 0.65 -0.96 -4.36
N PHE A 51 1.37 -0.09 -5.07
CA PHE A 51 0.76 0.91 -5.95
C PHE A 51 1.59 1.16 -7.20
N ASN A 52 0.96 1.71 -8.24
CA ASN A 52 1.66 2.16 -9.44
C ASN A 52 2.06 3.64 -9.30
N ARG A 53 3.37 3.93 -9.32
CA ARG A 53 3.89 5.29 -9.22
C ARG A 53 3.38 6.23 -10.31
N ALA A 54 3.08 5.73 -11.51
CA ALA A 54 2.58 6.57 -12.60
C ALA A 54 1.27 7.28 -12.26
N GLN A 55 0.40 6.69 -11.44
CA GLN A 55 -0.85 7.32 -11.00
C GLN A 55 -0.63 8.45 -9.98
N ILE A 56 0.52 8.46 -9.28
CA ILE A 56 0.87 9.45 -8.26
C ILE A 56 1.86 10.50 -8.79
N PHE A 57 2.77 10.13 -9.69
CA PHE A 57 3.86 11.00 -10.14
C PHE A 57 3.88 11.25 -11.65
N GLY A 58 2.94 10.66 -12.40
CA GLY A 58 2.90 10.74 -13.87
C GLY A 58 3.94 9.84 -14.57
N ALA A 59 4.84 9.21 -13.82
CA ALA A 59 5.84 8.28 -14.33
C ALA A 59 6.22 7.22 -13.29
N GLY A 60 6.97 6.21 -13.74
CA GLY A 60 7.47 5.12 -12.91
C GLY A 60 6.62 3.85 -12.96
N VAL A 61 7.07 2.84 -12.23
CA VAL A 61 6.46 1.50 -12.18
C VAL A 61 5.96 1.18 -10.77
N GLY A 62 5.54 -0.06 -10.54
CA GLY A 62 5.10 -0.57 -9.25
C GLY A 62 6.06 -0.23 -8.10
N HIS A 63 5.49 0.01 -6.92
CA HIS A 63 6.21 0.21 -5.68
C HIS A 63 5.48 -0.39 -4.48
N HIS A 64 6.23 -0.59 -3.39
CA HIS A 64 5.73 -1.01 -2.09
C HIS A 64 6.23 -0.04 -1.05
N SER A 65 5.38 0.42 -0.14
CA SER A 65 5.79 1.27 0.98
C SER A 65 4.83 1.10 2.15
N PRO A 66 5.30 1.24 3.41
CA PRO A 66 4.40 1.27 4.55
C PRO A 66 3.45 2.47 4.51
N ILE A 67 2.22 2.28 5.00
CA ILE A 67 1.34 3.39 5.36
C ILE A 67 1.67 3.80 6.81
N GLY A 68 2.05 5.06 6.99
CA GLY A 68 2.36 5.64 8.30
C GLY A 68 1.14 6.13 9.05
N GLY A 69 0.02 6.35 8.36
CA GLY A 69 -1.25 6.75 8.95
C GLY A 69 -2.19 7.39 7.93
N TYR A 70 -3.40 7.71 8.39
CA TYR A 70 -4.42 8.42 7.63
C TYR A 70 -4.88 9.66 8.40
N LEU A 71 -4.77 10.81 7.76
CA LEU A 71 -5.22 12.10 8.23
C LEU A 71 -6.64 12.31 7.74
N GLU A 72 -7.60 11.89 8.56
CA GLU A 72 -9.01 11.80 8.16
C GLU A 72 -9.65 13.18 7.89
N ALA A 73 -9.26 14.22 8.64
CA ALA A 73 -9.80 15.56 8.45
C ALA A 73 -9.36 16.17 7.10
N GLU A 74 -8.20 15.78 6.59
CA GLU A 74 -7.58 16.28 5.36
C GLU A 74 -7.78 15.33 4.15
N ASP A 75 -8.32 14.14 4.36
CA ASP A 75 -8.38 13.04 3.39
C ASP A 75 -7.00 12.67 2.78
N LEU A 76 -5.95 12.70 3.62
CA LEU A 76 -4.57 12.44 3.23
C LEU A 76 -4.00 11.17 3.84
N VAL A 77 -3.26 10.40 3.05
CA VAL A 77 -2.53 9.19 3.49
C VAL A 77 -1.05 9.53 3.60
N LEU A 78 -0.45 9.21 4.74
CA LEU A 78 1.00 9.26 4.91
C LEU A 78 1.63 7.98 4.37
N VAL A 79 2.37 8.07 3.27
CA VAL A 79 3.14 6.96 2.70
C VAL A 79 4.59 7.13 3.12
N LEU A 80 5.14 6.12 3.80
CA LEU A 80 6.53 6.10 4.23
C LEU A 80 7.40 5.51 3.11
N ASP A 81 7.58 6.28 2.03
CA ASP A 81 8.29 5.81 0.83
C ASP A 81 9.71 5.34 1.17
N VAL A 82 10.01 4.10 0.83
CA VAL A 82 11.30 3.47 1.12
C VAL A 82 12.36 3.83 0.08
N ASN A 83 11.98 4.47 -1.03
CA ASN A 83 12.92 5.09 -1.94
C ASN A 83 13.38 6.44 -1.36
N SER A 84 14.65 6.50 -0.95
CA SER A 84 15.25 7.69 -0.31
C SER A 84 15.18 8.97 -1.16
N SER A 85 15.03 8.86 -2.48
CA SER A 85 14.87 10.03 -3.35
C SER A 85 13.48 10.68 -3.23
N TYR A 86 12.47 9.93 -2.79
CA TYR A 86 11.09 10.43 -2.64
C TYR A 86 10.77 10.84 -1.20
N GLN A 87 11.38 10.17 -0.20
CA GLN A 87 11.12 10.38 1.24
C GLN A 87 9.64 10.14 1.61
N PRO A 88 9.23 10.18 2.88
CA PRO A 88 7.82 10.13 3.23
C PRO A 88 7.02 11.30 2.64
N TRP A 89 5.80 11.04 2.17
CA TRP A 89 4.92 12.06 1.59
C TRP A 89 3.44 11.81 1.91
N LEU A 90 2.65 12.87 1.78
CA LEU A 90 1.19 12.83 1.90
C LEU A 90 0.56 12.76 0.51
N VAL A 91 -0.52 12.00 0.37
CA VAL A 91 -1.29 11.89 -0.87
C VAL A 91 -2.78 11.86 -0.59
N GLU A 92 -3.57 12.44 -1.49
CA GLU A 92 -5.03 12.29 -1.49
C GLU A 92 -5.42 10.82 -1.55
N ARG A 93 -6.32 10.38 -0.65
CA ARG A 93 -6.82 9.00 -0.62
C ARG A 93 -7.27 8.50 -1.99
N ARG A 94 -8.04 9.31 -2.73
CA ARG A 94 -8.57 8.93 -4.05
C ARG A 94 -7.47 8.64 -5.06
N ARG A 95 -6.40 9.44 -5.03
CA ARG A 95 -5.23 9.27 -5.89
C ARG A 95 -4.45 8.01 -5.54
N LEU A 96 -4.27 7.72 -4.25
CA LEU A 96 -3.66 6.46 -3.82
C LEU A 96 -4.53 5.25 -4.21
N PHE A 97 -5.84 5.34 -4.03
CA PHE A 97 -6.77 4.28 -4.43
C PHE A 97 -6.67 4.00 -5.93
N ALA A 98 -6.64 5.04 -6.78
CA ALA A 98 -6.43 4.88 -8.22
C ALA A 98 -5.10 4.17 -8.54
N ALA A 99 -4.04 4.47 -7.79
CA ALA A 99 -2.74 3.81 -7.92
C ALA A 99 -2.74 2.33 -7.49
N VAL A 100 -3.50 2.00 -6.45
CA VAL A 100 -3.70 0.65 -5.93
C VAL A 100 -4.61 -0.19 -6.84
N ASN A 101 -5.62 0.43 -7.44
CA ASN A 101 -6.61 -0.24 -8.31
C ASN A 101 -6.09 -0.51 -9.74
N THR A 102 -4.77 -0.70 -9.90
CA THR A 102 -4.11 -1.02 -11.17
C THR A 102 -3.63 -2.46 -11.20
N TYR A 103 -3.50 -3.04 -12.39
CA TYR A 103 -3.00 -4.41 -12.57
C TYR A 103 -1.48 -4.51 -12.48
N ASP A 104 -0.99 -5.58 -11.86
CA ASP A 104 0.39 -6.05 -11.86
C ASP A 104 0.38 -7.50 -12.39
N GLY A 105 0.56 -7.65 -13.70
CA GLY A 105 0.24 -8.90 -14.39
C GLY A 105 -1.27 -9.10 -14.51
N ASP A 106 -1.76 -10.26 -14.05
CA ASP A 106 -3.15 -10.67 -14.09
C ASP A 106 -3.97 -10.28 -12.84
N LYS A 107 -3.29 -9.84 -11.78
CA LYS A 107 -3.91 -9.45 -10.50
C LYS A 107 -3.79 -7.96 -10.26
N LYS A 108 -4.75 -7.38 -9.55
CA LYS A 108 -4.61 -6.00 -9.04
C LYS A 108 -3.53 -5.91 -7.98
N ARG A 109 -2.95 -4.73 -7.84
CA ARG A 109 -2.21 -4.34 -6.64
C ARG A 109 -3.17 -4.24 -5.44
N GLY A 110 -2.69 -3.81 -4.28
CA GLY A 110 -3.49 -3.90 -3.06
C GLY A 110 -2.75 -3.45 -1.81
N LEU A 111 -3.25 -3.91 -0.66
CA LEU A 111 -2.62 -3.73 0.63
C LEU A 111 -2.17 -5.09 1.18
N LEU A 112 -1.07 -5.09 1.91
CA LEU A 112 -0.72 -6.16 2.83
C LEU A 112 -1.01 -5.69 4.25
N LEU A 113 -1.89 -6.40 4.96
CA LEU A 113 -2.17 -6.18 6.38
C LEU A 113 -1.35 -7.15 7.22
N ILE A 114 -0.69 -6.64 8.24
CA ILE A 114 0.01 -7.38 9.28
C ILE A 114 -0.61 -6.98 10.63
N GLU A 115 -1.29 -7.92 11.30
CA GLU A 115 -1.98 -7.72 12.58
C GLU A 115 -1.60 -8.76 13.64
#